data_AF-A2HPT4-F1
#
_entry.id   AF-A2HPT4-F1
#
_cell.length_a   1.000
_cell.length_b   1.000
_cell.length_c   1.000
_cell.angle_alpha   90.00
_cell.angle_beta   90.00
_cell.angle_gamma   90.00
#
_symmetry.space_group_name_H-M   'P 1'
#
loop_
_entity.id
_entity.type
_entity.pdbx_description
1 polymer ?
#
loop_
_entity_poly.entity_id
_entity_poly.type
_entity_poly.pdbx_seq_one_letter_code
_entity_poly.pdbx_strand_id
1 'polypeptide(L)'
;MTTSESTTTAIVHEAINEEYEYIQFNKQLRLIRSVKDDMYQMQSILTACFAPDTKHADDWFKNQSTQELLSEAQRDILFSENSEEQRDRLPSGSPKTHENSEISLDRLLSAMHKTHENSKNLPINLRGYYVHRLLVNAVAMWASPRYAWYVCKLLDEIHRQEREQMEKKLQAKDEVIESKDKSIQKRIPRSVPKGKEKSYKYMIYTEEMENEEDKDMVMLHLVRRNNKSFYDLAKIYKSDRNWFY
;
A
#
# COMPACT_ATOMS: atom_id res chain seq x y z
N MET A 1 3.71 -5.98 -38.05
CA MET A 1 3.30 -7.22 -37.37
C MET A 1 4.43 -7.60 -36.42
N THR A 2 4.30 -7.15 -35.18
CA THR A 2 5.25 -7.33 -34.07
C THR A 2 4.97 -8.67 -33.40
N THR A 3 5.91 -9.61 -33.48
CA THR A 3 5.91 -10.85 -32.70
C THR A 3 7.15 -10.85 -31.82
N SER A 4 7.00 -10.39 -30.57
CA SER A 4 8.09 -10.33 -29.59
C SER A 4 7.60 -10.62 -28.16
N GLU A 5 6.83 -11.69 -27.96
CA GLU A 5 6.32 -12.03 -26.62
C GLU A 5 6.58 -13.47 -26.14
N SER A 6 7.26 -14.35 -26.89
CA SER A 6 7.37 -15.77 -26.48
C SER A 6 8.74 -16.25 -25.97
N THR A 7 9.79 -15.43 -25.95
CA THR A 7 11.16 -15.95 -25.66
C THR A 7 11.60 -15.77 -24.21
N THR A 8 11.00 -14.85 -23.44
CA THR A 8 11.42 -14.58 -22.05
C THR A 8 10.80 -15.57 -21.06
N THR A 9 9.59 -16.07 -21.32
CA THR A 9 8.87 -17.02 -20.46
C THR A 9 9.52 -18.40 -20.42
N ALA A 10 10.17 -18.80 -21.51
CA ALA A 10 10.86 -20.09 -21.64
C ALA A 10 12.10 -20.24 -20.73
N ILE A 11 12.67 -19.15 -20.23
CA ILE A 11 13.79 -19.17 -19.29
C ILE A 11 13.29 -19.28 -17.84
N VAL A 12 12.04 -18.88 -17.58
CA VAL A 12 11.47 -18.79 -16.23
C VAL A 12 10.81 -20.09 -15.81
N HIS A 13 10.08 -20.77 -16.70
CA HIS A 13 9.40 -22.03 -16.40
C HIS A 13 9.75 -23.13 -17.42
N GLU A 14 10.12 -24.32 -16.95
CA GLU A 14 10.37 -25.51 -17.77
C GLU A 14 9.63 -26.71 -17.17
N ALA A 15 8.63 -27.24 -17.88
CA ALA A 15 7.81 -28.35 -17.39
C ALA A 15 8.62 -29.65 -17.25
N ILE A 16 8.47 -30.32 -16.10
CA ILE A 16 9.01 -31.67 -15.87
C ILE A 16 7.94 -32.71 -16.21
N ASN A 17 6.70 -32.47 -15.76
CA ASN A 17 5.50 -33.22 -16.07
C ASN A 17 4.25 -32.32 -15.86
N GLU A 18 3.05 -32.89 -15.85
CA GLU A 18 1.79 -32.13 -15.68
C GLU A 18 1.65 -31.46 -14.31
N GLU A 19 2.34 -31.95 -13.28
CA GLU A 19 2.19 -31.47 -11.89
C GLU A 19 3.41 -30.69 -11.38
N TYR A 20 4.57 -30.82 -12.03
CA TYR A 20 5.85 -30.27 -11.56
C TYR A 20 6.60 -29.55 -12.69
N GLU A 21 7.21 -28.43 -12.34
CA GLU A 21 8.01 -27.62 -13.24
C GLU A 21 9.30 -27.12 -12.56
N TYR A 22 10.33 -26.86 -13.36
CA TYR A 22 11.44 -26.01 -12.97
C TYR A 22 11.03 -24.55 -13.10
N ILE A 23 11.30 -23.76 -12.06
CA ILE A 23 11.08 -22.32 -12.05
C ILE A 23 12.36 -21.56 -11.67
N GLN A 24 12.69 -20.50 -12.41
CA GLN A 24 13.73 -19.55 -12.03
C GLN A 24 13.17 -18.58 -10.99
N PHE A 25 13.29 -18.94 -9.71
CA PHE A 25 12.75 -18.16 -8.59
C PHE A 25 13.41 -16.78 -8.47
N ASN A 26 14.73 -16.71 -8.65
CA ASN A 26 15.47 -15.44 -8.74
C ASN A 26 16.78 -15.65 -9.51
N LYS A 27 17.66 -14.65 -9.57
CA LYS A 27 18.96 -14.74 -10.29
C LYS A 27 19.93 -15.82 -9.78
N GLN A 28 19.67 -16.43 -8.62
CA GLN A 28 20.55 -17.41 -7.96
C GLN A 28 19.89 -18.78 -7.83
N LEU A 29 18.55 -18.85 -7.78
CA LEU A 29 17.80 -20.06 -7.48
C LEU A 29 16.97 -20.51 -8.68
N ARG A 30 17.25 -21.73 -9.14
CA ARG A 30 16.42 -22.49 -10.08
C ARG A 30 15.89 -23.72 -9.35
N LEU A 31 14.58 -23.78 -9.17
CA LEU A 31 13.92 -24.66 -8.20
C LEU A 31 12.88 -25.53 -8.88
N ILE A 32 12.49 -26.63 -8.23
CA ILE A 32 11.35 -27.45 -8.63
C ILE A 32 10.12 -26.97 -7.86
N ARG A 33 9.03 -26.73 -8.56
CA ARG A 33 7.75 -26.27 -8.03
C ARG A 33 6.65 -27.29 -8.35
N SER A 34 5.82 -27.60 -7.35
CA SER A 34 4.53 -28.25 -7.54
C SER A 34 3.53 -27.20 -8.02
N VAL A 35 3.00 -27.39 -9.23
CA VAL A 35 2.05 -26.46 -9.87
C VAL A 35 0.72 -26.45 -9.12
N LYS A 36 0.31 -27.62 -8.59
CA LYS A 36 -0.97 -27.80 -7.90
C LYS A 36 -1.05 -27.03 -6.59
N ASP A 37 -0.01 -27.11 -5.78
CA ASP A 37 -0.01 -26.60 -4.40
C ASP A 37 0.80 -25.29 -4.23
N ASP A 38 1.44 -24.79 -5.31
CA ASP A 38 2.38 -23.67 -5.29
C ASP A 38 3.54 -23.83 -4.27
N MET A 39 4.00 -25.07 -4.11
CA MET A 39 5.05 -25.42 -3.16
C MET A 39 6.38 -25.72 -3.86
N TYR A 40 7.49 -25.45 -3.19
CA TYR A 40 8.84 -25.54 -3.74
C TYR A 40 9.62 -26.66 -3.08
N GLN A 41 10.26 -27.51 -3.87
CA GLN A 41 11.02 -28.65 -3.35
C GLN A 41 12.29 -28.17 -2.64
N MET A 42 12.44 -28.51 -1.36
CA MET A 42 13.60 -28.14 -0.56
C MET A 42 14.91 -28.70 -1.12
N GLN A 43 14.90 -29.91 -1.68
CA GLN A 43 16.10 -30.51 -2.26
C GLN A 43 16.64 -29.66 -3.41
N SER A 44 15.75 -29.14 -4.27
CA SER A 44 16.15 -28.24 -5.35
C SER A 44 16.76 -26.93 -4.83
N ILE A 45 16.28 -26.42 -3.68
CA ILE A 45 16.86 -25.25 -3.01
C ILE A 45 18.28 -25.55 -2.51
N LEU A 46 18.46 -26.69 -1.83
CA LEU A 46 19.78 -27.11 -1.33
C LEU A 46 20.79 -27.27 -2.47
N THR A 47 20.37 -27.91 -3.56
CA THR A 47 21.21 -28.08 -4.76
C THR A 47 21.55 -26.73 -5.39
N ALA A 48 20.59 -25.82 -5.56
CA ALA A 48 20.84 -24.49 -6.12
C ALA A 48 21.75 -23.63 -5.23
N CYS A 49 21.69 -23.82 -3.91
CA CYS A 49 22.53 -23.12 -2.94
C CYS A 49 23.93 -23.73 -2.76
N PHE A 50 24.26 -24.83 -3.45
CA PHE A 50 25.48 -25.62 -3.22
C PHE A 50 25.67 -25.96 -1.74
N ALA A 51 24.58 -26.39 -1.09
CA ALA A 51 24.61 -26.80 0.31
C ALA A 51 25.55 -28.01 0.50
N PRO A 52 26.26 -28.10 1.63
CA PRO A 52 27.09 -29.28 1.92
C PRO A 52 26.19 -30.51 2.12
N ASP A 53 26.69 -31.68 1.75
CA ASP A 53 25.96 -32.95 1.85
C ASP A 53 25.54 -33.34 3.28
N THR A 54 26.10 -32.67 4.29
CA THR A 54 25.72 -32.83 5.71
C THR A 54 24.40 -32.18 6.08
N LYS A 55 23.87 -31.27 5.25
CA LYS A 55 22.60 -30.60 5.49
C LYS A 55 21.47 -31.33 4.80
N HIS A 56 20.60 -31.95 5.59
CA HIS A 56 19.38 -32.57 5.09
C HIS A 56 18.16 -31.70 5.38
N ALA A 57 17.15 -31.77 4.52
CA ALA A 57 15.91 -30.99 4.69
C ALA A 57 15.26 -31.20 6.07
N ASP A 58 15.31 -32.42 6.61
CA ASP A 58 14.83 -32.75 7.96
C ASP A 58 15.49 -31.92 9.07
N ASP A 59 16.76 -31.56 8.92
CA ASP A 59 17.51 -30.82 9.95
C ASP A 59 17.07 -29.37 10.07
N TRP A 60 16.52 -28.80 9.00
CA TRP A 60 15.92 -27.47 9.04
C TRP A 60 14.73 -27.44 9.98
N PHE A 61 13.82 -28.42 9.87
CA PHE A 61 12.60 -28.51 10.69
C PHE A 61 12.85 -28.82 12.17
N LYS A 62 14.01 -29.41 12.50
CA LYS A 62 14.40 -29.69 13.89
C LYS A 62 14.86 -28.44 14.65
N ASN A 63 15.23 -27.36 13.94
CA ASN A 63 15.73 -26.15 14.59
C ASN A 63 14.60 -25.36 15.26
N GLN A 64 14.84 -24.96 16.51
CA GLN A 64 13.87 -24.18 17.30
C GLN A 64 13.43 -22.89 16.57
N SER A 65 14.37 -22.12 16.04
CA SER A 65 14.09 -20.88 15.29
C SER A 65 13.26 -21.12 14.03
N THR A 66 13.39 -22.30 13.43
CA THR A 66 12.58 -22.68 12.26
C THR A 66 11.15 -22.99 12.67
N GLN A 67 10.95 -23.66 13.81
CA GLN A 67 9.61 -23.94 14.33
C GLN A 67 8.86 -22.64 14.69
N GLU A 68 9.56 -21.67 15.28
CA GLU A 68 9.02 -20.34 15.55
C GLU A 68 8.63 -19.62 14.26
N LEU A 69 9.50 -19.62 13.24
CA LEU A 69 9.20 -19.06 11.92
C LEU A 69 8.00 -19.73 11.26
N LEU A 70 7.90 -21.06 11.31
CA LEU A 70 6.79 -21.80 10.75
C LEU A 70 5.47 -21.48 11.46
N SER A 71 5.51 -21.28 12.79
CA SER A 71 4.35 -20.90 13.58
C SER A 71 3.85 -19.50 13.22
N GLU A 72 4.76 -18.53 13.04
CA GLU A 72 4.40 -17.18 12.58
C GLU A 72 3.89 -17.18 11.13
N ALA A 73 4.48 -18.00 10.25
CA ALA A 73 4.00 -18.14 8.87
C ALA A 73 2.60 -18.74 8.82
N GLN A 74 2.30 -19.77 9.63
CA GLN A 74 0.96 -20.33 9.76
C GLN A 74 -0.02 -19.28 10.28
N ARG A 75 0.40 -18.50 11.28
CA ARG A 75 -0.39 -17.43 11.87
C ARG A 75 -0.77 -16.39 10.81
N ASP A 76 0.20 -15.86 10.06
CA ASP A 76 -0.02 -14.83 9.05
C ASP A 76 -0.97 -15.29 7.95
N ILE A 77 -0.79 -16.52 7.45
CA ILE A 77 -1.68 -17.13 6.45
C ILE A 77 -3.13 -17.20 6.98
N LEU A 78 -3.33 -17.58 8.24
CA LEU A 78 -4.66 -17.65 8.85
C LEU A 78 -5.31 -16.27 9.07
N PHE A 79 -4.54 -15.21 9.32
CA PHE A 79 -5.09 -13.87 9.57
C PHE A 79 -5.29 -13.03 8.31
N SER A 80 -4.50 -13.26 7.26
CA SER A 80 -4.64 -12.55 5.98
C SER A 80 -6.02 -12.78 5.37
N GLU A 81 -6.50 -14.02 5.32
CA GLU A 81 -7.77 -14.37 4.65
C GLU A 81 -9.01 -13.98 5.46
N ASN A 82 -8.96 -14.05 6.80
CA ASN A 82 -10.05 -13.59 7.66
C ASN A 82 -10.33 -12.07 7.51
N SER A 83 -9.33 -11.29 7.09
CA SER A 83 -9.48 -9.85 6.84
C SER A 83 -10.11 -9.53 5.48
N GLU A 84 -10.13 -10.48 4.55
CA GLU A 84 -10.77 -10.34 3.23
C GLU A 84 -12.25 -10.73 3.32
N GLU A 85 -12.59 -11.82 4.03
CA GLU A 85 -14.00 -12.21 4.25
C GLU A 85 -14.82 -11.21 5.07
N GLN A 86 -14.18 -10.42 5.94
CA GLN A 86 -14.84 -9.39 6.73
C GLN A 86 -15.17 -8.10 5.96
N ARG A 87 -14.55 -7.84 4.79
CA ARG A 87 -14.82 -6.61 4.02
C ARG A 87 -16.14 -6.64 3.24
N ASP A 88 -16.67 -7.83 2.96
CA ASP A 88 -17.90 -8.01 2.16
C ASP A 88 -19.17 -8.21 2.99
N ARG A 89 -19.10 -8.18 4.33
CA ARG A 89 -20.27 -8.33 5.19
C ARG A 89 -20.69 -7.00 5.83
N LEU A 90 -21.55 -6.25 5.15
CA LEU A 90 -22.45 -5.31 5.85
C LEU A 90 -23.34 -6.11 6.83
N PRO A 91 -23.58 -5.63 8.05
CA PRO A 91 -24.33 -6.39 9.04
C PRO A 91 -25.83 -6.29 8.74
N SER A 92 -26.41 -7.26 8.03
CA SER A 92 -27.85 -7.51 8.11
C SER A 92 -28.11 -8.49 9.24
N GLY A 93 -28.68 -7.99 10.34
CA GLY A 93 -28.97 -8.78 11.52
C GLY A 93 -29.94 -9.92 11.23
N SER A 94 -29.55 -11.14 11.60
CA SER A 94 -30.42 -12.16 12.18
C SER A 94 -29.59 -13.34 12.69
N PRO A 95 -29.91 -13.91 13.86
CA PRO A 95 -29.19 -15.05 14.42
C PRO A 95 -29.69 -16.35 13.78
N LYS A 96 -28.78 -17.22 13.33
CA LYS A 96 -29.10 -18.61 13.04
C LYS A 96 -28.10 -19.54 13.71
N THR A 97 -28.67 -20.34 14.60
CA THR A 97 -28.16 -21.61 15.12
C THR A 97 -27.85 -22.58 13.98
N HIS A 98 -26.67 -23.21 14.00
CA HIS A 98 -26.56 -24.68 13.93
C HIS A 98 -25.09 -25.13 14.08
N GLU A 99 -24.84 -25.93 15.12
CA GLU A 99 -23.71 -26.84 15.21
C GLU A 99 -23.78 -27.87 14.05
N ASN A 100 -22.60 -28.40 13.66
CA ASN A 100 -22.34 -29.54 12.78
C ASN A 100 -21.89 -29.27 11.32
N SER A 101 -20.91 -28.37 11.09
CA SER A 101 -20.13 -28.34 9.82
C SER A 101 -18.62 -28.08 9.95
N GLU A 102 -18.11 -27.88 11.17
CA GLU A 102 -16.70 -27.50 11.41
C GLU A 102 -15.69 -28.56 10.93
N ILE A 103 -16.06 -29.85 10.90
CA ILE A 103 -15.14 -30.96 10.59
C ILE A 103 -14.76 -31.05 9.10
N SER A 104 -15.42 -30.30 8.22
CA SER A 104 -15.11 -30.24 6.78
C SER A 104 -14.31 -29.01 6.36
N LEU A 105 -14.54 -27.86 7.01
CA LEU A 105 -13.86 -26.62 6.67
C LEU A 105 -12.43 -26.59 7.21
N ASP A 106 -12.22 -27.10 8.42
CA ASP A 106 -10.91 -27.12 9.07
C ASP A 106 -9.93 -28.04 8.32
N ARG A 107 -10.41 -29.16 7.75
CA ARG A 107 -9.60 -30.03 6.88
C ARG A 107 -9.30 -29.39 5.52
N LEU A 108 -10.22 -28.61 4.96
CA LEU A 108 -10.02 -27.88 3.70
C LEU A 108 -9.08 -26.68 3.88
N LEU A 109 -9.23 -25.92 4.97
CA LEU A 109 -8.33 -24.84 5.39
C LEU A 109 -6.93 -25.38 5.72
N SER A 110 -6.84 -26.48 6.46
CA SER A 110 -5.58 -27.18 6.74
C SER A 110 -4.89 -27.71 5.48
N ALA A 111 -5.64 -28.07 4.44
CA ALA A 111 -5.09 -28.44 3.14
C ALA A 111 -4.63 -27.24 2.30
N MET A 112 -5.31 -26.10 2.42
CA MET A 112 -4.97 -24.85 1.73
C MET A 112 -3.80 -24.09 2.39
N HIS A 113 -3.57 -24.26 3.69
CA HIS A 113 -2.62 -23.47 4.48
C HIS A 113 -1.45 -24.28 5.03
N LYS A 114 -0.95 -25.23 4.25
CA LYS A 114 0.26 -25.97 4.63
C LYS A 114 1.51 -25.12 4.38
N THR A 115 2.32 -24.92 5.40
CA THR A 115 3.65 -24.30 5.24
C THR A 115 4.67 -25.23 4.59
N HIS A 116 4.47 -26.54 4.74
CA HIS A 116 5.33 -27.56 4.17
C HIS A 116 4.59 -28.90 4.01
N GLU A 117 5.07 -29.76 3.11
CA GLU A 117 4.57 -31.11 2.86
C GLU A 117 5.73 -32.07 2.58
N ASN A 118 5.65 -33.31 3.08
CA ASN A 118 6.65 -34.35 2.77
C ASN A 118 6.06 -35.39 1.83
N SER A 119 6.35 -35.26 0.54
CA SER A 119 5.85 -36.14 -0.51
C SER A 119 6.76 -37.37 -0.63
N LYS A 120 6.43 -38.45 0.09
CA LYS A 120 7.25 -39.69 0.14
C LYS A 120 6.98 -40.68 -1.01
N ASN A 121 5.83 -40.58 -1.66
CA ASN A 121 5.36 -41.55 -2.68
C ASN A 121 5.70 -41.14 -4.13
N LEU A 122 6.58 -40.16 -4.30
CA LEU A 122 7.02 -39.64 -5.61
C LEU A 122 8.31 -40.32 -6.09
N PRO A 123 8.63 -40.24 -7.39
CA PRO A 123 9.92 -40.69 -7.91
C PRO A 123 11.07 -39.97 -7.22
N ILE A 124 12.24 -40.62 -7.17
CA ILE A 124 13.36 -40.22 -6.31
C ILE A 124 13.83 -38.77 -6.51
N ASN A 125 13.68 -38.23 -7.72
CA ASN A 125 14.03 -36.86 -8.09
C ASN A 125 13.00 -35.81 -7.64
N LEU A 126 11.74 -36.20 -7.45
CA LEU A 126 10.63 -35.31 -7.04
C LEU A 126 10.20 -35.53 -5.59
N ARG A 127 10.62 -36.63 -4.96
CA ARG A 127 10.34 -36.94 -3.56
C ARG A 127 11.01 -35.94 -2.61
N GLY A 128 10.40 -35.72 -1.45
CA GLY A 128 11.01 -34.99 -0.34
C GLY A 128 10.11 -33.90 0.21
N TYR A 129 10.71 -32.96 0.92
CA TYR A 129 9.99 -31.82 1.48
C TYR A 129 9.73 -30.75 0.44
N TYR A 130 8.52 -30.24 0.45
CA TYR A 130 8.06 -29.08 -0.27
C TYR A 130 7.70 -28.00 0.74
N VAL A 131 8.07 -26.75 0.46
CA VAL A 131 7.84 -25.59 1.35
C VAL A 131 7.12 -24.48 0.61
N HIS A 132 6.36 -23.70 1.36
CA HIS A 132 5.63 -22.55 0.85
C HIS A 132 6.59 -21.50 0.24
N ARG A 133 6.12 -20.77 -0.78
CA ARG A 133 6.89 -19.74 -1.50
C ARG A 133 7.63 -18.77 -0.60
N LEU A 134 7.00 -18.31 0.49
CA LEU A 134 7.59 -17.34 1.42
C LEU A 134 8.75 -17.92 2.24
N LEU A 135 8.81 -19.24 2.41
CA LEU A 135 9.85 -19.93 3.17
C LEU A 135 11.08 -20.28 2.32
N VAL A 136 10.99 -20.18 0.99
CA VAL A 136 12.10 -20.50 0.07
C VAL A 136 13.37 -19.74 0.44
N ASN A 137 13.25 -18.44 0.69
CA ASN A 137 14.40 -17.62 1.10
C ASN A 137 14.95 -18.04 2.45
N ALA A 138 14.10 -18.37 3.43
CA ALA A 138 14.53 -18.81 4.75
C ALA A 138 15.33 -20.13 4.67
N VAL A 139 14.83 -21.10 3.90
CA VAL A 139 15.53 -22.37 3.64
C VAL A 139 16.86 -22.12 2.93
N ALA A 140 16.87 -21.26 1.90
CA ALA A 140 18.10 -20.94 1.15
C ALA A 140 19.16 -20.22 2.00
N MET A 141 18.75 -19.33 2.91
CA MET A 141 19.63 -18.67 3.88
C MET A 141 20.23 -19.66 4.87
N TRP A 142 19.41 -20.59 5.37
CA TRP A 142 19.89 -21.68 6.22
C TRP A 142 20.86 -22.59 5.48
N ALA A 143 20.56 -22.92 4.21
CA ALA A 143 21.37 -23.79 3.38
C ALA A 143 22.76 -23.20 3.13
N SER A 144 22.84 -21.92 2.75
CA SER A 144 24.09 -21.25 2.36
C SER A 144 24.22 -19.84 2.96
N PRO A 145 25.24 -19.61 3.81
CA PRO A 145 25.54 -18.27 4.32
C PRO A 145 25.86 -17.25 3.21
N ARG A 146 26.38 -17.72 2.06
CA ARG A 146 26.62 -16.85 0.89
C ARG A 146 25.31 -16.31 0.32
N TYR A 147 24.28 -17.15 0.26
CA TYR A 147 22.95 -16.72 -0.17
C TYR A 147 22.31 -15.78 0.85
N ALA A 148 22.49 -16.03 2.15
CA ALA A 148 22.05 -15.10 3.20
C ALA A 148 22.65 -13.70 3.03
N TRP A 149 23.96 -13.61 2.77
CA TRP A 149 24.59 -12.32 2.50
C TRP A 149 24.06 -11.64 1.23
N TYR A 150 23.76 -12.41 0.18
CA TYR A 150 23.10 -11.88 -1.02
C TYR A 150 21.73 -11.28 -0.71
N VAL A 151 20.91 -11.97 0.09
CA VAL A 151 19.60 -11.47 0.52
C VAL A 151 19.73 -10.20 1.36
N CYS A 152 20.69 -10.13 2.29
CA CYS A 152 20.93 -8.91 3.08
C CYS A 152 21.23 -7.70 2.18
N LYS A 153 22.07 -7.86 1.15
CA LYS A 153 22.37 -6.78 0.20
C LYS A 153 21.15 -6.38 -0.62
N LEU A 154 20.32 -7.34 -1.03
CA LEU A 154 19.09 -7.07 -1.76
C LEU A 154 18.11 -6.25 -0.91
N LEU A 155 17.95 -6.61 0.37
CA LEU A 155 17.09 -5.89 1.30
C LEU A 155 17.61 -4.48 1.58
N ASP A 156 18.91 -4.30 1.74
CA ASP A 156 19.51 -2.98 1.94
C ASP A 156 19.24 -2.04 0.76
N GLU A 157 19.39 -2.54 -0.47
CA GLU A 157 19.10 -1.77 -1.68
C GLU A 157 17.61 -1.38 -1.77
N ILE A 158 16.69 -2.29 -1.42
CA ILE A 158 15.25 -1.99 -1.39
C ILE A 158 14.95 -0.89 -0.36
N HIS A 159 15.42 -1.04 0.88
CA HIS A 159 15.20 -0.03 1.92
C HIS A 159 15.87 1.31 1.60
N ARG A 160 16.97 1.30 0.85
CA ARG A 160 17.59 2.53 0.33
C ARG A 160 16.66 3.22 -0.67
N GLN A 161 16.12 2.47 -1.64
CA GLN A 161 15.19 3.02 -2.63
C GLN A 161 13.91 3.57 -1.99
N GLU A 162 13.36 2.89 -0.98
CA GLU A 162 12.19 3.37 -0.23
C GLU A 162 12.47 4.70 0.47
N ARG A 163 13.65 4.86 1.09
CA ARG A 163 14.06 6.14 1.70
C ARG A 163 14.19 7.25 0.67
N GLU A 164 14.84 6.99 -0.46
CA GLU A 164 14.97 7.97 -1.55
C GLU A 164 13.60 8.40 -2.10
N GLN A 165 12.64 7.47 -2.20
CA GLN A 165 11.27 7.79 -2.60
C GLN A 165 10.52 8.63 -1.55
N MET A 166 10.73 8.36 -0.26
CA MET A 166 10.16 9.17 0.82
C MET A 166 10.74 10.58 0.84
N GLU A 167 12.04 10.74 0.65
CA GLU A 167 12.71 12.04 0.57
C GLU A 167 12.19 12.86 -0.61
N LYS A 168 12.05 12.25 -1.79
CA LYS A 168 11.44 12.93 -2.96
C LYS A 168 10.01 13.40 -2.68
N LYS A 169 9.20 12.61 -1.98
CA LYS A 169 7.83 12.99 -1.59
C LYS A 169 7.83 14.15 -0.59
N LEU A 170 8.81 14.21 0.32
CA LEU A 170 8.96 15.32 1.26
C LEU A 170 9.39 16.60 0.53
N GLN A 171 10.43 16.53 -0.29
CA GLN A 171 10.88 17.67 -1.10
C GLN A 171 9.76 18.25 -1.96
N ALA A 172 9.00 17.40 -2.66
CA ALA A 172 7.85 17.84 -3.44
C ALA A 172 6.76 18.52 -2.58
N LYS A 173 6.54 18.05 -1.34
CA LYS A 173 5.61 18.71 -0.42
C LYS A 173 6.13 20.07 0.03
N ASP A 174 7.41 20.18 0.36
CA ASP A 174 8.04 21.43 0.79
C ASP A 174 8.02 22.49 -0.32
N GLU A 175 8.30 22.13 -1.57
CA GLU A 175 8.18 23.02 -2.73
C GLU A 175 6.75 23.54 -2.93
N VAL A 176 5.75 22.65 -2.75
CA VAL A 176 4.33 23.05 -2.80
C VAL A 176 3.99 24.00 -1.65
N ILE A 177 4.51 23.77 -0.44
CA ILE A 177 4.32 24.68 0.69
C ILE A 177 4.94 26.05 0.36
N GLU A 178 6.18 26.11 -0.12
CA GLU A 178 6.83 27.38 -0.48
C GLU A 178 6.06 28.16 -1.55
N SER A 179 5.57 27.48 -2.59
CA SER A 179 4.80 28.11 -3.65
C SER A 179 3.45 28.66 -3.16
N LYS A 180 2.79 27.93 -2.24
CA LYS A 180 1.57 28.38 -1.56
C LYS A 180 1.87 29.58 -0.66
N ASP A 181 2.95 29.56 0.10
CA ASP A 181 3.37 30.67 0.97
C ASP A 181 3.68 31.94 0.15
N LYS A 182 4.42 31.81 -0.97
CA LYS A 182 4.64 32.92 -1.91
C LYS A 182 3.33 33.48 -2.47
N SER A 183 2.36 32.60 -2.76
CA SER A 183 1.03 33.00 -3.24
C SER A 183 0.19 33.68 -2.15
N ILE A 184 0.28 33.20 -0.90
CA ILE A 184 -0.34 33.82 0.27
C ILE A 184 0.26 35.21 0.48
N GLN A 185 1.59 35.34 0.49
CA GLN A 185 2.28 36.64 0.62
C GLN A 185 1.84 37.64 -0.44
N LYS A 186 1.69 37.22 -1.71
CA LYS A 186 1.14 38.07 -2.79
C LYS A 186 -0.33 38.46 -2.59
N ARG A 187 -1.12 37.71 -1.82
CA ARG A 187 -2.53 38.01 -1.47
C ARG A 187 -2.68 38.85 -0.20
N ILE A 188 -1.64 38.99 0.61
CA ILE A 188 -1.59 39.89 1.79
C ILE A 188 -1.76 41.40 1.48
N PRO A 189 -1.71 41.97 0.25
CA PRO A 189 -1.97 43.41 0.05
C PRO A 189 -3.35 43.90 0.51
N ARG A 190 -4.32 42.99 0.71
CA ARG A 190 -5.65 43.32 1.26
C ARG A 190 -5.71 43.26 2.80
N SER A 191 -4.66 42.75 3.44
CA SER A 191 -4.53 42.75 4.89
C SER A 191 -4.25 44.16 5.36
N VAL A 192 -5.07 44.62 6.32
CA VAL A 192 -4.93 45.94 6.90
C VAL A 192 -3.49 46.13 7.40
N PRO A 193 -2.79 47.22 7.05
CA PRO A 193 -1.42 47.45 7.50
C PRO A 193 -1.29 47.24 9.01
N LYS A 194 -0.20 46.59 9.44
CA LYS A 194 0.04 46.22 10.84
C LYS A 194 -0.09 47.46 11.76
N GLY A 195 -0.91 47.38 12.80
CA GLY A 195 -1.22 48.51 13.70
C GLY A 195 -2.31 49.46 13.21
N LYS A 196 -2.90 49.21 12.03
CA LYS A 196 -4.06 49.93 11.50
C LYS A 196 -5.31 49.05 11.46
N GLU A 197 -5.32 47.88 12.10
CA GLU A 197 -6.41 46.90 12.02
C GLU A 197 -7.76 47.52 12.40
N LYS A 198 -7.77 48.42 13.39
CA LYS A 198 -8.95 49.16 13.86
C LYS A 198 -9.20 50.50 13.16
N SER A 199 -8.42 50.88 12.15
CA SER A 199 -8.45 52.21 11.52
C SER A 199 -9.46 52.34 10.37
N TYR A 200 -10.16 51.27 10.02
CA TYR A 200 -11.10 51.24 8.91
C TYR A 200 -12.45 50.67 9.34
N LYS A 201 -13.51 51.20 8.73
CA LYS A 201 -14.89 50.70 8.81
C LYS A 201 -15.33 50.25 7.43
N TYR A 202 -16.12 49.18 7.39
CA TYR A 202 -16.77 48.70 6.19
C TYR A 202 -18.21 49.18 6.19
N MET A 203 -18.73 49.47 5.00
CA MET A 203 -20.12 49.85 4.83
C MET A 203 -20.67 49.15 3.60
N ILE A 204 -21.91 48.65 3.72
CA ILE A 204 -22.63 48.01 2.63
C ILE A 204 -23.88 48.84 2.35
N TYR A 205 -24.10 49.17 1.08
CA TYR A 205 -25.36 49.74 0.62
C TYR A 205 -25.92 48.98 -0.57
N THR A 206 -27.24 48.95 -0.66
CA THR A 206 -27.98 48.31 -1.76
C THR A 206 -28.27 49.30 -2.87
N GLU A 207 -28.20 48.85 -4.11
CA GLU A 207 -28.69 49.54 -5.30
C GLU A 207 -29.66 48.61 -6.03
N GLU A 208 -30.87 49.11 -6.28
CA GLU A 208 -31.89 48.39 -7.04
C GLU A 208 -31.55 48.47 -8.53
N MET A 209 -31.72 47.36 -9.25
CA MET A 209 -31.42 47.30 -10.68
C MET A 209 -32.59 47.87 -11.48
N GLU A 210 -32.35 48.86 -12.34
CA GLU A 210 -33.40 49.51 -13.14
C GLU A 210 -33.89 48.66 -14.34
N ASN A 211 -33.21 47.56 -14.66
CA ASN A 211 -33.51 46.70 -15.82
C ASN A 211 -34.69 45.74 -15.54
N GLU A 212 -35.63 45.62 -16.50
CA GLU A 212 -36.84 44.81 -16.34
C GLU A 212 -36.59 43.30 -16.18
N GLU A 213 -35.44 42.81 -16.64
CA GLU A 213 -35.07 41.38 -16.60
C GLU A 213 -34.46 40.94 -15.25
N ASP A 214 -34.02 41.88 -14.41
CA ASP A 214 -33.30 41.63 -13.14
C ASP A 214 -34.03 42.24 -11.92
N LYS A 215 -35.36 42.43 -12.00
CA LYS A 215 -36.17 43.05 -10.92
C LYS A 215 -36.06 42.36 -9.55
N ASP A 216 -35.64 41.09 -9.52
CA ASP A 216 -35.44 40.32 -8.29
C ASP A 216 -33.98 40.36 -7.75
N MET A 217 -33.07 41.05 -8.43
CA MET A 217 -31.67 41.17 -8.01
C MET A 217 -31.35 42.54 -7.41
N VAL A 218 -30.67 42.53 -6.27
CA VAL A 218 -30.18 43.75 -5.60
C VAL A 218 -28.65 43.76 -5.65
N MET A 219 -28.07 44.85 -6.15
CA MET A 219 -26.62 45.02 -6.18
C MET A 219 -26.14 45.51 -4.82
N LEU A 220 -25.20 44.79 -4.20
CA LEU A 220 -24.58 45.16 -2.94
C LEU A 220 -23.21 45.79 -3.18
N HIS A 221 -23.03 47.02 -2.73
CA HIS A 221 -21.76 47.73 -2.80
C HIS A 221 -21.03 47.68 -1.45
N LEU A 222 -19.85 47.04 -1.41
CA LEU A 222 -18.99 47.01 -0.22
C LEU A 222 -17.90 48.09 -0.31
N VAL A 223 -17.90 49.03 0.63
CA VAL A 223 -16.93 50.13 0.66
C VAL A 223 -16.11 50.08 1.96
N ARG A 224 -14.78 50.15 1.83
CA ARG A 224 -13.85 50.29 2.97
C ARG A 224 -13.40 51.75 3.11
N ARG A 225 -13.56 52.36 4.29
CA ARG A 225 -13.13 53.74 4.57
C ARG A 225 -12.36 53.86 5.87
N ASN A 226 -11.46 54.85 5.94
CA ASN A 226 -10.71 55.16 7.16
C ASN A 226 -11.65 55.83 8.19
N ASN A 227 -11.52 55.50 9.48
CA ASN A 227 -12.34 56.04 10.56
C ASN A 227 -12.39 57.57 10.60
N LYS A 228 -11.31 58.24 10.21
CA LYS A 228 -11.23 59.72 10.20
C LYS A 228 -12.13 60.35 9.14
N SER A 229 -12.25 59.72 7.98
CA SER A 229 -13.05 60.23 6.85
C SER A 229 -14.42 59.56 6.73
N PHE A 230 -14.71 58.60 7.62
CA PHE A 230 -15.98 57.89 7.63
C PHE A 230 -17.17 58.84 7.81
N TYR A 231 -17.03 59.86 8.66
CA TYR A 231 -18.11 60.80 8.96
C TYR A 231 -18.31 61.87 7.87
N ASP A 232 -17.35 62.05 6.94
CA ASP A 232 -17.52 62.94 5.79
C ASP A 232 -18.64 62.43 4.84
N LEU A 233 -19.03 61.15 4.98
CA LEU A 233 -20.13 60.51 4.25
C LEU A 233 -21.52 60.88 4.79
N ALA A 234 -21.62 61.72 5.82
CA ALA A 234 -22.91 62.29 6.26
C ALA A 234 -23.68 63.00 5.14
N LYS A 235 -22.99 63.40 4.05
CA LYS A 235 -23.61 63.94 2.83
C LYS A 235 -24.31 62.86 1.98
N ILE A 236 -23.87 61.60 2.03
CA ILE A 236 -24.45 60.45 1.31
C ILE A 236 -25.45 59.68 2.20
N TYR A 237 -25.33 59.80 3.52
CA TYR A 237 -26.26 59.25 4.52
C TYR A 237 -27.72 59.73 4.34
N LYS A 238 -27.94 60.85 3.65
CA LYS A 238 -29.26 61.38 3.31
C LYS A 238 -29.82 60.88 1.97
N SER A 239 -29.18 59.89 1.35
CA SER A 239 -29.70 59.24 0.13
C SER A 239 -30.55 58.02 0.49
N ASP A 240 -31.57 57.72 -0.33
CA ASP A 240 -32.55 56.64 -0.12
C ASP A 240 -31.98 55.20 -0.23
N ARG A 241 -30.65 55.03 -0.16
CA ARG A 241 -30.01 53.71 -0.25
C ARG A 241 -29.92 53.11 1.16
N ASN A 242 -30.43 51.90 1.37
CA ASN A 242 -30.42 51.22 2.68
C ASN A 242 -28.98 50.84 3.09
N TRP A 243 -28.61 51.19 4.32
CA TRP A 243 -27.26 50.99 4.87
C TRP A 243 -27.26 49.91 5.96
N PHE A 244 -26.24 49.04 5.94
CA PHE A 244 -25.92 48.13 7.03
C PHE A 244 -24.53 48.46 7.59
N TYR A 245 -24.42 48.56 8.92
CA TYR A 245 -23.21 48.94 9.64
C TYR A 245 -22.59 47.75 10.39
#